data_AF-A0A815TTC0-F1
#
_entry.id   AF-A0A815TTC0-F1
#
_cell.length_a   1.000
_cell.length_b   1.000
_cell.length_c   1.000
_cell.angle_alpha   90.00
_cell.angle_beta   90.00
_cell.angle_gamma   90.00
#
_symmetry.space_group_name_H-M   'P 1'
#
loop_
_entity.id
_entity.type
_entity.pdbx_description
1 polymer ?
#
loop_
_entity_poly.entity_id
_entity_poly.type
_entity_poly.pdbx_seq_one_letter_code
_entity_poly.pdbx_strand_id
1 'polypeptide(L)'
;MAEYSDLSENQLSSFAKPNDNNIVGDIINLLQLDDAETKIEIMKDLLTDGRQSLVKHKRDIIPKLYTTEMDSADGKLIALLKKYFQQQWEKQYDSTNAWFISFIKKCQDEKNPELYERVLTRTAEYGNKYMRDCPTLSIILQLLFEHIDNECLEKTNTFNDLWFTVTNKSLLSITNYSDYIDKEVMNTQLDKNQSTLFLALREYYRPKLFSLLKEHNISEEQTLYDLALDSVTEHGWLIGIQAIQQEVPPKYYDRLLETIRFVQQQQQEQTQQTATLVNTQPEESLIATPTTVDEQQVSASAANIMIRVFFKRTGESINVPVSLTITIKDIIKYACEKSVLKAEIDYNNYCLSSVCFLQTTNSNKLISHDGKTKFVEGSEFVTTPKDLQATLSTLCHGLGTLSLPVQHVSNKNDKFTSQKEDLANNYQQLQNKIHEISIALTRDPILRRNISEKFSEINIIVCGAPRVGKSTLINAICQQKLAKTSPGLNSCTNMISCYYLKGNVKIGDETINYQYNFWDTPGLENWDQEAIRKSLKHIKQKPKSDIICMIYCASPGSFAKLPQVDWM
;
A
#
# COMPACT_ATOMS: atom_id res chain seq x y z
N MET A 1 -1.59 22.42 21.01
CA MET A 1 -1.54 23.11 19.70
C MET A 1 -2.48 24.31 19.57
N ALA A 2 -3.44 24.51 20.50
CA ALA A 2 -4.26 25.73 20.52
C ALA A 2 -3.51 27.02 20.93
N GLU A 3 -2.22 26.97 21.31
CA GLU A 3 -1.45 28.15 21.73
C GLU A 3 -0.74 28.89 20.58
N TYR A 4 -0.68 28.34 19.36
CA TYR A 4 0.02 28.98 18.24
C TYR A 4 -0.88 29.84 17.33
N SER A 5 -2.21 29.74 17.43
CA SER A 5 -3.12 30.50 16.58
C SER A 5 -3.26 31.97 16.97
N ASP A 6 -2.90 32.33 18.21
CA ASP A 6 -3.07 33.66 18.80
C ASP A 6 -1.72 34.34 19.09
N LEU A 7 -0.88 34.48 18.07
CA LEU A 7 0.20 35.49 18.11
C LEU A 7 -0.44 36.88 18.13
N SER A 8 -0.77 37.37 19.33
CA SER A 8 -1.26 38.74 19.49
C SER A 8 -0.15 39.74 19.13
N GLU A 9 -0.56 40.93 18.71
CA GLU A 9 0.32 42.08 18.44
C GLU A 9 1.26 42.38 19.63
N ASN A 10 0.82 42.05 20.86
CA ASN A 10 1.60 42.14 22.08
C ASN A 10 2.73 41.11 22.19
N GLN A 11 2.56 39.91 21.64
CA GLN A 11 3.63 38.91 21.57
C GLN A 11 4.65 39.28 20.50
N LEU A 12 4.20 39.74 19.33
CA LEU A 12 5.09 40.21 18.25
C LEU A 12 5.90 41.45 18.63
N SER A 13 5.29 42.40 19.34
CA SER A 13 6.01 43.55 19.90
C SER A 13 6.96 43.19 21.05
N SER A 14 6.70 42.11 21.79
CA SER A 14 7.62 41.62 22.81
C SER A 14 8.92 41.04 22.22
N PHE A 15 8.86 40.50 21.00
CA PHE A 15 10.05 40.06 20.27
C PHE A 15 10.94 41.21 19.82
N ALA A 16 10.43 42.43 19.66
CA ALA A 16 11.22 43.59 19.25
C ALA A 16 12.17 44.14 20.34
N LYS A 17 12.18 43.56 21.55
CA LYS A 17 13.14 43.96 22.59
C LYS A 17 14.55 43.43 22.24
N PRO A 18 15.58 44.29 22.21
CA PRO A 18 16.94 43.91 21.88
C PRO A 18 17.56 43.10 23.03
N ASN A 19 17.26 41.80 23.07
CA ASN A 19 18.11 40.80 23.71
C ASN A 19 18.75 39.98 22.59
N ASP A 20 20.01 39.57 22.80
CA ASP A 20 20.98 39.02 21.82
C ASP A 20 20.61 37.72 21.07
N ASN A 21 19.33 37.34 21.00
CA ASN A 21 18.88 36.17 20.25
C ASN A 21 17.48 36.35 19.62
N ASN A 22 17.15 37.56 19.16
CA ASN A 22 15.88 37.78 18.48
C ASN A 22 15.91 37.28 17.02
N ILE A 23 15.87 35.95 16.84
CA ILE A 23 15.84 35.29 15.52
C ILE A 23 14.69 35.82 14.64
N VAL A 24 13.54 36.16 15.26
CA VAL A 24 12.40 36.75 14.55
C VAL A 24 12.78 38.10 13.94
N GLY A 25 13.51 38.94 14.69
CA GLY A 25 14.06 40.19 14.17
C GLY A 25 15.05 39.97 13.02
N ASP A 26 15.89 38.96 13.11
CA ASP A 26 16.82 38.61 12.04
C ASP A 26 16.09 38.17 10.75
N ILE A 27 14.99 37.41 10.87
CA ILE A 27 14.15 37.01 9.73
C ILE A 27 13.47 38.24 9.10
N ILE A 28 12.90 39.13 9.93
CA ILE A 28 12.28 40.39 9.46
C ILE A 28 13.29 41.25 8.70
N ASN A 29 14.49 41.41 9.25
CA ASN A 29 15.56 42.18 8.62
C ASN A 29 16.07 41.52 7.33
N LEU A 30 16.17 40.19 7.30
CA LEU A 30 16.59 39.43 6.12
C LEU A 30 15.60 39.63 4.96
N LEU A 31 14.31 39.60 5.25
CA LEU A 31 13.24 39.72 4.26
C LEU A 31 12.85 41.18 3.94
N GLN A 32 13.39 42.15 4.69
CA GLN A 32 13.10 43.59 4.55
C GLN A 32 11.58 43.88 4.61
N LEU A 33 10.91 43.36 5.64
CA LEU A 33 9.47 43.53 5.84
C LEU A 33 9.18 44.86 6.54
N ASP A 34 8.75 45.86 5.78
CA ASP A 34 8.53 47.23 6.27
C ASP A 34 7.08 47.50 6.71
N ASP A 35 6.09 46.84 6.10
CA ASP A 35 4.67 47.02 6.42
C ASP A 35 4.28 46.24 7.68
N ALA A 36 3.66 46.91 8.66
CA ALA A 36 3.40 46.32 9.96
C ALA A 36 2.39 45.15 9.92
N GLU A 37 1.33 45.28 9.14
CA GLU A 37 0.26 44.27 9.03
C GLU A 37 0.76 43.05 8.24
N THR A 38 1.34 43.30 7.08
CA THR A 38 1.91 42.27 6.19
C THR A 38 3.05 41.51 6.87
N LYS A 39 3.89 42.20 7.65
CA LYS A 39 4.95 41.57 8.44
C LYS A 39 4.41 40.56 9.46
N ILE A 40 3.31 40.90 10.15
CA ILE A 40 2.70 40.00 11.15
C ILE A 40 2.17 38.74 10.46
N GLU A 41 1.48 38.91 9.34
CA GLU A 41 0.93 37.80 8.57
C GLU A 41 2.02 36.88 8.02
N ILE A 42 3.03 37.45 7.35
CA ILE A 42 4.18 36.72 6.81
C ILE A 42 4.89 35.94 7.92
N MET A 43 5.13 36.55 9.08
CA MET A 43 5.81 35.87 10.19
C MET A 43 4.94 34.77 10.79
N LYS A 44 3.64 34.98 10.95
CA LYS A 44 2.73 33.93 11.42
C LYS A 44 2.77 32.71 10.49
N ASP A 45 2.70 32.95 9.19
CA ASP A 45 2.78 31.92 8.17
C ASP A 45 4.14 31.23 8.16
N LEU A 46 5.25 31.96 8.19
CA LEU A 46 6.61 31.39 8.22
C LEU A 46 6.86 30.49 9.43
N LEU A 47 6.44 30.93 10.62
CA LEU A 47 6.68 30.17 11.85
C LEU A 47 5.70 29.00 12.03
N THR A 48 4.59 28.98 11.28
CA THR A 48 3.59 27.91 11.31
C THR A 48 3.77 26.91 10.18
N ASP A 49 3.97 27.39 8.97
CA ASP A 49 3.97 26.63 7.70
C ASP A 49 5.36 26.56 7.05
N GLY A 50 6.39 27.11 7.71
CA GLY A 50 7.78 27.09 7.24
C GLY A 50 8.02 28.02 6.06
N ARG A 51 9.20 27.88 5.44
CA ARG A 51 9.63 28.68 4.28
C ARG A 51 8.65 28.62 3.11
N GLN A 52 8.04 27.47 2.84
CA GLN A 52 7.13 27.29 1.71
C GLN A 52 5.89 28.19 1.77
N SER A 53 5.53 28.66 2.96
CA SER A 53 4.44 29.64 3.13
C SER A 53 4.70 30.96 2.40
N LEU A 54 5.97 31.33 2.15
CA LEU A 54 6.34 32.55 1.45
C LEU A 54 5.82 32.60 0.01
N VAL A 55 5.44 31.48 -0.60
CA VAL A 55 4.80 31.46 -1.92
C VAL A 55 3.53 32.32 -1.93
N LYS A 56 2.78 32.35 -0.82
CA LYS A 56 1.57 33.19 -0.66
C LYS A 56 1.92 34.69 -0.66
N HIS A 57 3.10 35.03 -0.14
CA HIS A 57 3.59 36.39 0.13
C HIS A 57 4.63 36.87 -0.88
N LYS A 58 4.69 36.23 -2.06
CA LYS A 58 5.70 36.52 -3.10
C LYS A 58 5.66 37.98 -3.58
N ARG A 59 4.49 38.63 -3.53
CA ARG A 59 4.30 40.02 -3.99
C ARG A 59 4.70 41.04 -2.93
N ASP A 60 4.79 40.60 -1.68
CA ASP A 60 5.00 41.42 -0.50
C ASP A 60 6.49 41.44 -0.09
N ILE A 61 7.30 40.58 -0.70
CA ILE A 61 8.74 40.49 -0.49
C ILE A 61 9.46 41.00 -1.74
N ILE A 62 10.58 41.72 -1.54
CA ILE A 62 11.42 42.20 -2.63
C ILE A 62 11.79 41.01 -3.54
N PRO A 63 11.46 41.04 -4.85
CA PRO A 63 11.58 39.86 -5.72
C PRO A 63 12.97 39.21 -5.73
N LYS A 64 14.03 40.02 -5.62
CA LYS A 64 15.41 39.54 -5.54
C LYS A 64 15.67 38.76 -4.24
N LEU A 65 15.18 39.23 -3.10
CA LEU A 65 15.31 38.56 -1.81
C LEU A 65 14.50 37.26 -1.80
N TYR A 66 13.25 37.32 -2.26
CA TYR A 66 12.40 36.14 -2.41
C TYR A 66 13.10 35.04 -3.23
N THR A 67 13.58 35.39 -4.43
CA THR A 67 14.27 34.43 -5.31
C THR A 67 15.53 33.87 -4.65
N THR A 68 16.34 34.72 -4.01
CA THR A 68 17.57 34.30 -3.31
C THR A 68 17.28 33.32 -2.18
N GLU A 69 16.29 33.61 -1.34
CA GLU A 69 15.98 32.79 -0.16
C GLU A 69 15.14 31.56 -0.50
N MET A 70 14.39 31.55 -1.61
CA MET A 70 13.61 30.38 -2.06
C MET A 70 14.44 29.40 -2.91
N ASP A 71 15.38 29.88 -3.71
CA ASP A 71 16.18 29.00 -4.59
C ASP A 71 17.33 28.30 -3.84
N SER A 72 17.75 28.83 -2.69
CA SER A 72 18.83 28.25 -1.88
C SER A 72 18.30 27.24 -0.85
N ALA A 73 18.62 25.96 -1.03
CA ALA A 73 18.30 24.91 -0.05
C ALA A 73 18.90 25.19 1.35
N ASP A 74 20.08 25.80 1.38
CA ASP A 74 20.79 26.19 2.60
C ASP A 74 20.85 27.71 2.76
N GLY A 75 19.77 28.40 2.35
CA GLY A 75 19.66 29.86 2.45
C GLY A 75 19.75 30.37 3.89
N LYS A 76 20.00 31.68 4.05
CA LYS A 76 20.06 32.32 5.37
C LYS A 76 18.74 32.18 6.10
N LEU A 77 17.62 32.27 5.38
CA LEU A 77 16.29 32.08 5.93
C LEU A 77 16.12 30.68 6.53
N ILE A 78 16.58 29.63 5.83
CA ILE A 78 16.50 28.26 6.35
C ILE A 78 17.35 28.11 7.61
N ALA A 79 18.56 28.65 7.64
CA ALA A 79 19.40 28.62 8.84
C ALA A 79 18.73 29.32 10.04
N LEU A 80 18.10 30.48 9.82
CA LEU A 80 17.36 31.19 10.86
C LEU A 80 16.13 30.41 11.34
N LEU A 81 15.37 29.82 10.43
CA LEU A 81 14.20 29.00 10.77
C LEU A 81 14.59 27.73 11.53
N LYS A 82 15.68 27.05 11.13
CA LYS A 82 16.25 25.91 11.88
C LYS A 82 16.56 26.31 13.32
N LYS A 83 17.29 27.43 13.50
CA LYS A 83 17.63 27.96 14.83
C LYS A 83 16.36 28.32 15.63
N TYR A 84 15.35 28.91 14.98
CA TYR A 84 14.06 29.21 15.62
C TYR A 84 13.37 27.93 16.12
N PHE A 85 13.16 26.95 15.25
CA PHE A 85 12.44 25.71 15.62
C PHE A 85 13.19 24.91 16.68
N GLN A 86 14.53 24.85 16.61
CA GLN A 86 15.33 24.25 17.67
C GLN A 86 15.09 24.93 19.02
N GLN A 87 15.15 26.28 19.07
CA GLN A 87 14.89 27.03 20.31
C GLN A 87 13.45 26.86 20.79
N GLN A 88 12.48 26.74 19.88
CA GLN A 88 11.09 26.47 20.26
C GLN A 88 10.94 25.09 20.88
N TRP A 89 11.56 24.05 20.29
CA TRP A 89 11.52 22.72 20.88
C TRP A 89 12.14 22.70 22.27
N GLU A 90 13.30 23.32 22.46
CA GLU A 90 13.93 23.47 23.76
C GLU A 90 12.99 24.20 24.73
N LYS A 91 12.55 25.41 24.39
CA LYS A 91 11.71 26.24 25.28
C LYS A 91 10.38 25.59 25.64
N GLN A 92 9.71 24.95 24.69
CA GLN A 92 8.38 24.38 24.88
C GLN A 92 8.43 23.10 25.73
N TYR A 93 9.50 22.31 25.61
CA TYR A 93 9.57 20.97 26.18
C TYR A 93 10.57 20.83 27.33
N ASP A 94 11.42 21.81 27.61
CA ASP A 94 12.40 21.75 28.71
C ASP A 94 11.74 21.51 30.07
N SER A 95 10.61 22.17 30.36
CA SER A 95 9.90 22.04 31.64
C SER A 95 8.93 20.87 31.72
N THR A 96 8.35 20.45 30.59
CA THR A 96 7.26 19.46 30.56
C THR A 96 7.73 18.07 30.13
N ASN A 97 8.81 17.99 29.36
CA ASN A 97 9.27 16.78 28.68
C ASN A 97 10.80 16.73 28.61
N ALA A 98 11.47 16.76 29.77
CA ALA A 98 12.93 16.70 29.86
C ALA A 98 13.54 15.47 29.13
N TRP A 99 12.80 14.37 29.08
CA TRP A 99 13.19 13.17 28.32
C TRP A 99 13.28 13.44 26.81
N PHE A 100 12.39 14.26 26.26
CA PHE A 100 12.37 14.61 24.85
C PHE A 100 13.57 15.49 24.49
N ILE A 101 13.89 16.49 25.32
CA ILE A 101 15.08 17.32 25.12
C ILE A 101 16.37 16.49 25.20
N SER A 102 16.44 15.55 26.15
CA SER A 102 17.57 14.64 26.27
C SER A 102 17.72 13.75 25.02
N PHE A 103 16.60 13.27 24.48
CA PHE A 103 16.59 12.51 23.23
C PHE A 103 17.06 13.35 22.03
N ILE A 104 16.57 14.58 21.89
CA ILE A 104 16.98 15.49 20.81
C ILE A 104 18.48 15.76 20.87
N LYS A 105 19.03 16.07 22.05
CA LYS A 105 20.48 16.28 22.23
C LYS A 105 21.29 15.03 21.88
N LYS A 106 20.80 13.84 22.26
CA LYS A 106 21.44 12.58 21.86
C LYS A 106 21.45 12.38 20.33
N CYS A 107 20.37 12.74 19.64
CA CYS A 107 20.32 12.70 18.18
C CYS A 107 21.29 13.69 17.53
N GLN A 108 21.51 14.86 18.16
CA GLN A 108 22.51 15.83 17.72
C GLN A 108 23.95 15.31 17.90
N ASP A 109 24.24 14.63 19.01
CA ASP A 109 25.62 14.34 19.41
C ASP A 109 26.15 12.96 18.96
N GLU A 110 25.32 11.90 18.94
CA GLU A 110 25.86 10.53 19.01
C GLU A 110 25.53 9.60 17.83
N LYS A 111 24.29 9.58 17.36
CA LYS A 111 23.81 8.47 16.50
C LYS A 111 23.62 8.83 15.03
N ASN A 112 23.11 10.02 14.72
CA ASN A 112 22.83 10.41 13.34
C ASN A 112 22.58 11.93 13.22
N PRO A 113 23.64 12.77 13.30
CA PRO A 113 23.49 14.22 13.22
C PRO A 113 22.87 14.65 11.87
N GLU A 114 23.09 13.88 10.81
CA GLU A 114 22.47 14.11 9.49
C GLU A 114 20.96 13.92 9.52
N LEU A 115 20.45 12.90 10.22
CA LEU A 115 19.02 12.68 10.37
C LEU A 115 18.37 13.79 11.20
N TYR A 116 19.01 14.20 12.30
CA TYR A 116 18.54 15.34 13.07
C TYR A 116 18.45 16.60 12.20
N GLU A 117 19.53 16.90 11.46
CA GLU A 117 19.59 18.06 10.57
C GLU A 117 18.55 17.97 9.45
N ARG A 118 18.27 16.77 8.92
CA ARG A 118 17.22 16.54 7.92
C ARG A 118 15.84 16.87 8.46
N VAL A 119 15.50 16.39 9.66
CA VAL A 119 14.20 16.68 10.31
C VAL A 119 14.06 18.17 10.63
N LEU A 120 15.14 18.80 11.11
CA LEU A 120 15.14 20.24 11.39
C LEU A 120 15.01 21.07 10.10
N THR A 121 15.73 20.69 9.04
CA THR A 121 15.59 21.30 7.70
C THR A 121 14.17 21.20 7.18
N ARG A 122 13.55 20.03 7.30
CA ARG A 122 12.18 19.80 6.86
C ARG A 122 11.17 20.63 7.68
N THR A 123 11.40 20.77 8.98
CA THR A 123 10.58 21.62 9.83
C THR A 123 10.76 23.09 9.44
N ALA A 124 11.98 23.54 9.13
CA ALA A 124 12.22 24.89 8.61
C ALA A 124 11.53 25.11 7.25
N GLU A 125 11.52 24.10 6.39
CA GLU A 125 10.96 24.18 5.04
C GLU A 125 9.42 24.21 5.03
N TYR A 126 8.79 23.34 5.82
CA TYR A 126 7.34 23.06 5.75
C TYR A 126 6.59 23.33 7.07
N GLY A 127 7.28 23.84 8.09
CA GLY A 127 6.72 24.14 9.41
C GLY A 127 6.04 22.93 10.03
N ASN A 128 4.78 23.14 10.42
CA ASN A 128 3.94 22.16 11.09
C ASN A 128 3.22 21.22 10.12
N LYS A 129 3.46 21.29 8.80
CA LYS A 129 2.82 20.38 7.82
C LYS A 129 2.97 18.91 8.20
N TYR A 130 4.12 18.52 8.75
CA TYR A 130 4.42 17.16 9.22
C TYR A 130 4.33 17.02 10.74
N MET A 131 4.00 18.09 11.47
CA MET A 131 3.73 18.07 12.89
C MET A 131 2.23 17.90 13.08
N ARG A 132 1.80 16.65 13.24
CA ARG A 132 0.40 16.30 13.51
C ARG A 132 -0.04 16.86 14.87
N ASP A 133 -1.21 16.47 15.36
CA ASP A 133 -1.78 16.89 16.64
C ASP A 133 -0.89 16.68 17.87
N CYS A 134 0.19 15.88 17.75
CA CYS A 134 1.28 15.82 18.71
C CYS A 134 2.65 16.04 18.03
N PRO A 135 3.26 17.23 18.17
CA PRO A 135 4.57 17.52 17.59
C PRO A 135 5.67 16.60 18.11
N THR A 136 5.69 16.30 19.42
CA THR A 136 6.69 15.42 20.05
C THR A 136 6.72 14.04 19.40
N LEU A 137 5.55 13.41 19.23
CA LEU A 137 5.44 12.13 18.54
C LEU A 137 5.82 12.25 17.05
N SER A 138 5.43 13.34 16.39
CA SER A 138 5.75 13.57 14.97
C SER A 138 7.26 13.69 14.73
N ILE A 139 7.97 14.39 15.61
CA ILE A 139 9.43 14.56 15.54
C ILE A 139 10.12 13.22 15.82
N ILE A 140 9.68 12.49 16.84
CA ILE A 140 10.26 11.18 17.19
C ILE A 140 10.06 10.17 16.05
N LEU A 141 8.87 10.11 15.45
CA LEU A 141 8.63 9.25 14.30
C LEU A 141 9.49 9.64 13.10
N GLN A 142 9.77 10.92 12.87
CA GLN A 142 10.69 11.30 11.80
C GLN A 142 12.14 10.95 12.12
N LEU A 143 12.57 11.06 13.38
CA LEU A 143 13.94 10.75 13.83
C LEU A 143 14.22 9.25 13.98
N LEU A 144 13.20 8.41 14.06
CA LEU A 144 13.37 6.96 14.12
C LEU A 144 13.45 6.31 12.73
N PHE A 145 13.03 7.02 11.67
CA PHE A 145 12.85 6.47 10.33
C PHE A 145 13.84 7.08 9.35
N GLU A 146 15.07 6.57 9.40
CA GLU A 146 16.20 7.10 8.63
C GLU A 146 15.96 7.12 7.11
N HIS A 147 15.16 6.18 6.61
CA HIS A 147 14.89 6.00 5.19
C HIS A 147 13.63 6.73 4.69
N ILE A 148 12.92 7.47 5.55
CA ILE A 148 11.82 8.33 5.10
C ILE A 148 12.39 9.67 4.61
N ASP A 149 12.67 9.71 3.31
CA ASP A 149 13.05 10.93 2.60
C ASP A 149 11.83 11.83 2.31
N ASN A 150 12.09 13.00 1.71
CA ASN A 150 11.03 13.94 1.38
C ASN A 150 10.08 13.38 0.31
N GLU A 151 10.57 12.54 -0.60
CA GLU A 151 9.74 11.91 -1.63
C GLU A 151 8.71 10.95 -1.01
N CYS A 152 9.12 10.15 -0.02
CA CYS A 152 8.21 9.28 0.73
C CYS A 152 7.16 10.07 1.55
N LEU A 153 7.53 11.25 2.06
CA LEU A 153 6.58 12.11 2.76
C LEU A 153 5.55 12.74 1.83
N GLU A 154 5.97 13.15 0.64
CA GLU A 154 5.13 13.87 -0.31
C GLU A 154 4.29 12.93 -1.18
N LYS A 155 4.85 11.83 -1.68
CA LYS A 155 4.22 11.01 -2.72
C LYS A 155 3.52 9.76 -2.20
N THR A 156 4.11 9.06 -1.23
CA THR A 156 3.68 7.68 -0.93
C THR A 156 2.64 7.59 0.18
N ASN A 157 2.25 8.71 0.80
CA ASN A 157 1.45 8.73 2.03
C ASN A 157 2.05 7.87 3.17
N THR A 158 3.31 7.43 3.08
CA THR A 158 3.92 6.46 4.01
C THR A 158 3.91 7.00 5.43
N PHE A 159 4.20 8.28 5.62
CA PHE A 159 4.17 8.87 6.97
C PHE A 159 2.75 9.01 7.53
N ASN A 160 1.75 9.20 6.68
CA ASN A 160 0.35 9.24 7.11
C ASN A 160 -0.11 7.86 7.55
N ASP A 161 0.26 6.82 6.80
CA ASP A 161 0.00 5.43 7.16
C ASP A 161 0.75 5.03 8.45
N LEU A 162 2.02 5.43 8.57
CA LEU A 162 2.83 5.23 9.76
C LEU A 162 2.20 5.90 10.99
N TRP A 163 1.91 7.19 10.88
CA TRP A 163 1.26 7.97 11.93
C TRP A 163 -0.04 7.29 12.37
N PHE A 164 -0.91 6.97 11.42
CA PHE A 164 -2.18 6.33 11.68
C PHE A 164 -2.00 4.96 12.33
N THR A 165 -1.07 4.16 11.81
CA THR A 165 -0.80 2.82 12.31
C THR A 165 -0.30 2.86 13.75
N VAL A 166 0.68 3.71 14.05
CA VAL A 166 1.28 3.82 15.39
C VAL A 166 0.31 4.43 16.41
N THR A 167 -0.52 5.40 16.01
CA THR A 167 -1.51 6.04 16.92
C THR A 167 -2.80 5.23 17.12
N ASN A 168 -3.06 4.21 16.30
CA ASN A 168 -4.24 3.34 16.47
C ASN A 168 -3.89 1.93 16.94
N LYS A 169 -2.76 1.39 16.48
CA LYS A 169 -2.26 0.04 16.76
C LYS A 169 -1.00 0.03 17.63
N SER A 170 -0.67 1.18 18.23
CA SER A 170 0.33 1.38 19.30
C SER A 170 1.76 1.01 18.97
N LEU A 171 2.60 0.91 20.01
CA LEU A 171 4.04 0.67 19.90
C LEU A 171 4.35 -0.54 19.03
N LEU A 172 3.71 -1.70 19.24
CA LEU A 172 4.03 -2.94 18.52
C LEU A 172 3.86 -2.83 17.00
N SER A 173 3.01 -1.91 16.53
CA SER A 173 2.76 -1.73 15.11
C SER A 173 3.93 -1.14 14.32
N ILE A 174 4.95 -0.61 15.00
CA ILE A 174 6.24 -0.21 14.40
C ILE A 174 6.89 -1.34 13.61
N THR A 175 6.67 -2.60 14.01
CA THR A 175 7.24 -3.79 13.33
C THR A 175 6.79 -3.93 11.88
N ASN A 176 5.63 -3.35 11.51
CA ASN A 176 5.15 -3.29 10.13
C ASN A 176 6.02 -2.42 9.23
N TYR A 177 6.93 -1.63 9.82
CA TYR A 177 7.83 -0.71 9.12
C TYR A 177 9.30 -1.05 9.36
N SER A 178 9.60 -2.31 9.67
CA SER A 178 10.97 -2.79 9.89
C SER A 178 11.91 -2.55 8.70
N ASP A 179 11.38 -2.38 7.49
CA ASP A 179 12.17 -2.03 6.30
C ASP A 179 12.68 -0.57 6.32
N TYR A 180 12.11 0.30 7.15
CA TYR A 180 12.44 1.74 7.22
C TYR A 180 13.21 2.13 8.49
N ILE A 181 13.42 1.18 9.40
CA ILE A 181 13.98 1.43 10.72
C ILE A 181 15.12 0.46 10.94
N ASP A 182 16.28 0.98 11.34
CA ASP A 182 17.40 0.14 11.73
C ASP A 182 16.96 -0.88 12.82
N LYS A 183 17.43 -2.12 12.68
CA LYS A 183 17.00 -3.23 13.53
C LYS A 183 17.36 -3.01 15.00
N GLU A 184 18.50 -2.40 15.31
CA GLU A 184 18.90 -2.09 16.68
C GLU A 184 18.04 -0.96 17.26
N VAL A 185 17.73 0.04 16.44
CA VAL A 185 16.80 1.12 16.80
C VAL A 185 15.42 0.54 17.10
N MET A 186 14.88 -0.32 16.22
CA MET A 186 13.58 -0.95 16.41
C MET A 186 13.54 -1.81 17.69
N ASN A 187 14.55 -2.64 17.93
CA ASN A 187 14.63 -3.45 19.15
C ASN A 187 14.67 -2.57 20.41
N THR A 188 15.42 -1.47 20.38
CA THR A 188 15.45 -0.48 21.46
C THR A 188 14.07 0.15 21.72
N GLN A 189 13.34 0.48 20.64
CA GLN A 189 12.00 1.06 20.77
C GLN A 189 10.95 0.03 21.22
N LEU A 190 11.16 -1.26 21.01
CA LEU A 190 10.27 -2.31 21.52
C LEU A 190 10.51 -2.62 23.01
N ASP A 191 11.66 -2.27 23.57
CA ASP A 191 11.89 -2.31 25.02
C ASP A 191 11.31 -1.06 25.69
N LYS A 192 10.14 -1.21 26.33
CA LYS A 192 9.39 -0.12 26.98
C LYS A 192 10.23 0.71 27.95
N ASN A 193 11.18 0.08 28.66
CA ASN A 193 11.97 0.77 29.67
C ASN A 193 12.96 1.77 29.07
N GLN A 194 13.24 1.64 27.77
CA GLN A 194 14.21 2.46 27.03
C GLN A 194 13.58 3.17 25.83
N SER A 195 12.31 2.89 25.54
CA SER A 195 11.63 3.33 24.34
C SER A 195 11.20 4.78 24.42
N THR A 196 11.89 5.63 23.67
CA THR A 196 11.51 7.02 23.43
C THR A 196 10.14 7.10 22.73
N LEU A 197 9.85 6.17 21.82
CA LEU A 197 8.56 6.07 21.14
C LEU A 197 7.42 5.74 22.13
N PHE A 198 7.66 4.87 23.10
CA PHE A 198 6.69 4.57 24.15
C PHE A 198 6.36 5.82 24.97
N LEU A 199 7.36 6.60 25.40
CA LEU A 199 7.14 7.86 26.12
C LEU A 199 6.34 8.87 25.29
N ALA A 200 6.66 9.00 23.99
CA ALA A 200 5.94 9.86 23.06
C ALA A 200 4.47 9.45 22.90
N LEU A 201 4.23 8.15 22.76
CA LEU A 201 2.88 7.58 22.67
C LEU A 201 2.11 7.78 23.97
N ARG A 202 2.73 7.66 25.14
CA ARG A 202 2.08 7.99 26.43
C ARG A 202 1.60 9.44 26.45
N GLU A 203 2.44 10.38 26.04
CA GLU A 203 2.05 11.80 25.97
C GLU A 203 0.93 12.03 24.94
N TYR A 204 0.96 11.32 23.81
CA TYR A 204 -0.11 11.37 22.81
C TYR A 204 -1.46 10.88 23.36
N TYR A 205 -1.47 9.71 24.02
CA TYR A 205 -2.71 9.09 24.50
C TYR A 205 -3.27 9.74 25.77
N ARG A 206 -2.40 10.28 26.64
CA ARG A 206 -2.78 10.73 28.00
C ARG A 206 -3.99 11.67 28.03
N PRO A 207 -4.04 12.80 27.29
CA PRO A 207 -5.14 13.75 27.42
C PRO A 207 -6.50 13.13 27.06
N LYS A 208 -6.53 12.37 25.96
CA LYS A 208 -7.76 11.73 25.45
C LYS A 208 -8.20 10.58 26.35
N LEU A 209 -7.26 9.72 26.77
CA LEU A 209 -7.56 8.60 27.65
C LEU A 209 -8.08 9.08 28.99
N PHE A 210 -7.43 10.07 29.61
CA PHE A 210 -7.84 10.56 30.94
C PHE A 210 -9.20 11.25 30.88
N SER A 211 -9.48 12.00 29.81
CA SER A 211 -10.82 12.56 29.57
C SER A 211 -11.88 11.47 29.46
N LEU A 212 -11.61 10.38 28.74
CA LEU A 212 -12.53 9.25 28.57
C LEU A 212 -12.79 8.51 29.89
N LEU A 213 -11.74 8.19 30.65
CA LEU A 213 -11.88 7.53 31.95
C LEU A 213 -12.74 8.38 32.91
N LYS A 214 -12.51 9.70 32.92
CA LYS A 214 -13.27 10.67 33.71
C LYS A 214 -14.74 10.76 33.28
N GLU A 215 -15.02 10.83 31.98
CA GLU A 215 -16.38 10.85 31.42
C GLU A 215 -17.20 9.62 31.86
N HIS A 216 -16.53 8.47 31.98
CA HIS A 216 -17.15 7.23 32.41
C HIS A 216 -17.21 7.03 33.94
N ASN A 217 -16.87 8.06 34.73
CA ASN A 217 -16.85 8.03 36.20
C ASN A 217 -15.94 6.92 36.78
N ILE A 218 -14.85 6.62 36.10
CA ILE A 218 -13.81 5.73 36.64
C ILE A 218 -12.95 6.55 37.60
N SER A 219 -12.73 6.04 38.82
CA SER A 219 -12.00 6.74 39.87
C SER A 219 -10.64 7.21 39.36
N GLU A 220 -10.26 8.45 39.70
CA GLU A 220 -8.94 9.03 39.43
C GLU A 220 -7.87 8.40 40.35
N GLU A 221 -7.85 7.07 40.43
CA GLU A 221 -6.78 6.32 41.07
C GLU A 221 -5.57 6.34 40.12
N GLN A 222 -4.52 7.05 40.54
CA GLN A 222 -3.30 7.25 39.75
C GLN A 222 -2.77 5.94 39.16
N THR A 223 -2.80 4.85 39.95
CA THR A 223 -2.35 3.52 39.54
C THR A 223 -3.17 2.94 38.39
N LEU A 224 -4.49 3.13 38.38
CA LEU A 224 -5.37 2.65 37.31
C LEU A 224 -5.18 3.48 36.03
N TYR A 225 -5.05 4.80 36.15
CA TYR A 225 -4.82 5.69 35.01
C TYR A 225 -3.48 5.40 34.33
N ASP A 226 -2.43 5.18 35.12
CA ASP A 226 -1.11 4.80 34.60
C ASP A 226 -1.13 3.41 33.98
N LEU A 227 -1.79 2.42 34.61
CA LEU A 227 -1.94 1.08 34.04
C LEU A 227 -2.69 1.11 32.70
N ALA A 228 -3.78 1.85 32.61
CA ALA A 228 -4.54 2.03 31.38
C ALA A 228 -3.70 2.71 30.30
N LEU A 229 -2.95 3.75 30.68
CA LEU A 229 -2.09 4.50 29.76
C LEU A 229 -0.98 3.60 29.21
N ASP A 230 -0.30 2.85 30.06
CA ASP A 230 0.76 1.91 29.63
C ASP A 230 0.20 0.82 28.71
N SER A 231 -0.97 0.26 29.06
CA SER A 231 -1.62 -0.78 28.28
C SER A 231 -2.04 -0.27 26.89
N VAL A 232 -2.62 0.93 26.79
CA VAL A 232 -3.00 1.56 25.52
C VAL A 232 -1.77 1.94 24.70
N THR A 233 -0.72 2.43 25.35
CA THR A 233 0.54 2.81 24.70
C THR A 233 1.23 1.60 24.08
N GLU A 234 1.15 0.44 24.73
CA GLU A 234 1.76 -0.79 24.25
C GLU A 234 0.91 -1.51 23.20
N HIS A 235 -0.38 -1.68 23.46
CA HIS A 235 -1.25 -2.59 22.69
C HIS A 235 -2.37 -1.90 21.88
N GLY A 236 -2.53 -0.59 22.05
CA GLY A 236 -3.53 0.23 21.36
C GLY A 236 -4.82 0.32 22.14
N TRP A 237 -5.73 1.15 21.67
CA TRP A 237 -6.94 1.50 22.42
C TRP A 237 -7.77 0.28 22.85
N LEU A 238 -8.12 -0.61 21.92
CA LEU A 238 -9.04 -1.71 22.23
C LEU A 238 -8.38 -2.76 23.14
N ILE A 239 -7.20 -3.23 22.78
CA ILE A 239 -6.50 -4.29 23.54
C ILE A 239 -6.01 -3.74 24.89
N GLY A 240 -5.48 -2.51 24.90
CA GLY A 240 -5.01 -1.86 26.11
C GLY A 240 -6.12 -1.62 27.13
N ILE A 241 -7.31 -1.25 26.67
CA ILE A 241 -8.46 -1.08 27.56
C ILE A 241 -9.00 -2.44 28.01
N GLN A 242 -8.95 -3.47 27.16
CA GLN A 242 -9.27 -4.83 27.59
C GLN A 242 -8.37 -5.35 28.71
N ALA A 243 -7.11 -4.91 28.76
CA ALA A 243 -6.17 -5.32 29.80
C ALA A 243 -6.57 -4.83 31.21
N ILE A 244 -7.33 -3.74 31.33
CA ILE A 244 -7.77 -3.18 32.61
C ILE A 244 -9.15 -3.68 33.07
N GLN A 245 -9.72 -4.69 32.40
CA GLN A 245 -11.07 -5.17 32.66
C GLN A 245 -11.31 -5.56 34.14
N GLN A 246 -10.31 -6.16 34.80
CA GLN A 246 -10.45 -6.61 36.19
C GLN A 246 -10.40 -5.48 37.21
N GLU A 247 -9.88 -4.32 36.81
CA GLU A 247 -9.68 -3.15 37.68
C GLU A 247 -10.84 -2.15 37.58
N VAL A 248 -11.76 -2.34 36.64
CA VAL A 248 -12.88 -1.43 36.37
C VAL A 248 -14.21 -2.16 36.63
N PRO A 249 -15.17 -1.57 37.35
CA PRO A 249 -16.48 -2.20 37.53
C PRO A 249 -17.15 -2.50 36.18
N PRO A 250 -17.74 -3.70 35.97
CA PRO A 250 -18.18 -4.17 34.65
C PRO A 250 -19.08 -3.18 33.89
N LYS A 251 -20.00 -2.52 34.62
CA LYS A 251 -20.92 -1.50 34.05
C LYS A 251 -20.18 -0.33 33.40
N TYR A 252 -19.08 0.15 33.98
CA TYR A 252 -18.31 1.27 33.44
C TYR A 252 -17.39 0.80 32.32
N TYR A 253 -16.83 -0.40 32.46
CA TYR A 253 -15.99 -1.03 31.45
C TYR A 253 -16.73 -1.26 30.13
N ASP A 254 -17.96 -1.78 30.16
CA ASP A 254 -18.76 -2.01 28.95
C ASP A 254 -19.04 -0.71 28.18
N ARG A 255 -19.36 0.37 28.91
CA ARG A 255 -19.58 1.70 28.33
C ARG A 255 -18.30 2.28 27.73
N LEU A 256 -17.19 2.15 28.45
CA LEU A 256 -15.88 2.60 27.98
C LEU A 256 -15.51 1.90 26.67
N LEU A 257 -15.68 0.58 26.59
CA LEU A 257 -15.45 -0.19 25.37
C LEU A 257 -16.35 0.24 24.22
N GLU A 258 -17.62 0.53 24.47
CA GLU A 258 -18.54 1.03 23.45
C GLU A 258 -18.08 2.37 22.88
N THR A 259 -17.71 3.33 23.75
CA THR A 259 -17.17 4.62 23.35
C THR A 259 -15.89 4.48 22.53
N ILE A 260 -14.96 3.61 22.95
CA ILE A 260 -13.70 3.38 22.21
C ILE A 260 -13.97 2.80 20.83
N ARG A 261 -14.85 1.80 20.71
CA ARG A 261 -15.23 1.22 19.40
C ARG A 261 -15.84 2.27 18.49
N PHE A 262 -16.71 3.13 19.02
CA PHE A 262 -17.31 4.22 18.28
C PHE A 262 -16.24 5.23 17.80
N VAL A 263 -15.33 5.66 18.67
CA VAL A 263 -14.23 6.58 18.32
C VAL A 263 -13.31 5.98 17.26
N GLN A 264 -12.95 4.70 17.38
CA GLN A 264 -12.12 4.01 16.39
C GLN A 264 -12.82 3.91 15.03
N GLN A 265 -14.12 3.64 15.02
CA GLN A 265 -14.90 3.62 13.79
C GLN A 265 -14.91 4.99 13.11
N GLN A 266 -15.13 6.07 13.87
CA GLN A 266 -15.08 7.44 13.34
C GLN A 266 -13.71 7.79 12.75
N GLN A 267 -12.61 7.39 13.41
CA GLN A 267 -11.26 7.62 12.90
C GLN A 267 -10.98 6.84 11.59
N GLN A 268 -11.48 5.61 11.48
CA GLN A 268 -11.37 4.83 10.25
C GLN A 268 -12.15 5.47 9.10
N GLU A 269 -13.38 5.95 9.36
CA GLU A 269 -14.21 6.63 8.37
C GLU A 269 -13.57 7.94 7.88
N GLN A 270 -13.03 8.76 8.79
CA GLN A 270 -12.31 10.00 8.44
C GLN A 270 -11.05 9.72 7.60
N THR A 271 -10.33 8.63 7.90
CA THR A 271 -9.13 8.25 7.14
C THR A 271 -9.50 7.82 5.72
N GLN A 272 -10.59 7.05 5.56
CA GLN A 272 -11.10 6.66 4.24
C GLN A 272 -11.55 7.87 3.41
N GLN A 273 -12.20 8.86 4.06
CA GLN A 273 -12.59 10.10 3.41
C GLN A 273 -11.38 10.93 2.96
N THR A 274 -10.37 11.05 3.82
CA THR A 274 -9.14 11.81 3.52
C THR A 274 -8.35 11.17 2.39
N ALA A 275 -8.21 9.83 2.39
CA ALA A 275 -7.57 9.09 1.30
C ALA A 275 -8.31 9.28 -0.04
N THR A 276 -9.64 9.42 0.00
CA THR A 276 -10.44 9.69 -1.20
C THR A 276 -10.22 11.11 -1.72
N LEU A 277 -10.10 12.10 -0.83
CA LEU A 277 -9.89 13.51 -1.20
C LEU A 277 -8.51 13.77 -1.81
N VAL A 278 -7.45 13.20 -1.24
CA VAL A 278 -6.07 13.36 -1.74
C VAL A 278 -5.94 12.84 -3.19
N ASN A 279 -6.67 11.79 -3.54
CA ASN A 279 -6.68 11.23 -4.90
C ASN A 279 -7.55 12.02 -5.91
N THR A 280 -8.21 13.10 -5.48
CA THR A 280 -9.12 13.89 -6.35
C THR A 280 -8.65 15.31 -6.63
N GLN A 281 -7.50 15.74 -6.12
CA GLN A 281 -6.95 17.03 -6.54
C GLN A 281 -6.40 16.94 -7.98
N PRO A 282 -6.87 17.79 -8.91
CA PRO A 282 -6.36 17.80 -10.27
C PRO A 282 -4.91 18.27 -10.24
N GLU A 283 -4.00 17.46 -10.78
CA GLU A 283 -2.65 17.91 -11.11
C GLU A 283 -2.75 19.12 -12.05
N GLU A 284 -2.27 20.29 -11.61
CA GLU A 284 -2.09 21.43 -12.49
C GLU A 284 -1.06 21.05 -13.56
N SER A 285 -1.54 20.81 -14.77
CA SER A 285 -0.76 20.30 -15.89
C SER A 285 0.29 21.32 -16.36
N LEU A 286 1.56 20.96 -16.25
CA LEU A 286 2.65 21.56 -17.02
C LEU A 286 2.44 21.23 -18.52
N ILE A 287 2.48 22.26 -19.35
CA ILE A 287 2.22 22.22 -20.79
C ILE A 287 3.36 21.45 -21.50
N ALA A 288 3.02 20.33 -22.14
CA ALA A 288 3.91 19.64 -23.09
C ALA A 288 3.32 19.70 -24.51
N THR A 289 4.16 20.06 -25.49
CA THR A 289 3.84 20.18 -26.92
C THR A 289 3.86 18.81 -27.64
N PRO A 290 3.06 18.63 -28.72
CA PRO A 290 2.88 17.33 -29.36
C PRO A 290 3.92 17.05 -30.44
N THR A 291 4.36 15.79 -30.54
CA THR A 291 5.08 15.26 -31.72
C THR A 291 4.25 14.16 -32.36
N THR A 292 4.02 14.27 -33.67
CA THR A 292 3.26 13.36 -34.54
C THR A 292 4.08 12.16 -35.01
N VAL A 293 3.50 10.96 -35.04
CA VAL A 293 3.94 9.83 -35.90
C VAL A 293 2.73 9.01 -36.37
N ASP A 294 2.78 8.65 -37.66
CA ASP A 294 1.78 7.94 -38.48
C ASP A 294 1.51 6.47 -38.11
N GLU A 295 0.29 6.03 -38.49
CA GLU A 295 -0.23 4.66 -38.44
C GLU A 295 0.29 3.77 -39.58
N GLN A 296 0.59 2.50 -39.28
CA GLN A 296 0.53 1.40 -40.27
C GLN A 296 -0.13 0.13 -39.71
N GLN A 297 -0.82 -0.57 -40.61
CA GLN A 297 -1.81 -1.62 -40.41
C GLN A 297 -1.28 -3.01 -39.99
N VAL A 298 -2.23 -3.75 -39.40
CA VAL A 298 -2.19 -5.08 -38.77
C VAL A 298 -2.24 -6.25 -39.78
N SER A 299 -1.66 -7.40 -39.42
CA SER A 299 -2.16 -8.72 -39.85
C SER A 299 -2.29 -9.68 -38.65
N ALA A 300 -3.36 -10.47 -38.62
CA ALA A 300 -3.82 -11.23 -37.45
C ALA A 300 -3.27 -12.67 -37.41
N SER A 301 -2.70 -13.05 -36.27
CA SER A 301 -2.45 -14.46 -35.89
C SER A 301 -2.91 -14.71 -34.44
N ALA A 302 -3.11 -15.98 -34.09
CA ALA A 302 -3.82 -16.47 -32.92
C ALA A 302 -3.55 -15.68 -31.61
N ALA A 303 -4.62 -15.11 -31.06
CA ALA A 303 -4.60 -14.16 -29.96
C ALA A 303 -4.27 -14.80 -28.60
N ASN A 304 -3.09 -14.48 -28.05
CA ASN A 304 -2.77 -14.67 -26.64
C ASN A 304 -3.55 -13.65 -25.79
N ILE A 305 -4.61 -14.07 -25.11
CA ILE A 305 -5.37 -13.19 -24.22
C ILE A 305 -4.51 -12.88 -23.00
N MET A 306 -4.35 -11.60 -22.67
CA MET A 306 -3.75 -11.15 -21.41
C MET A 306 -4.88 -10.80 -20.45
N ILE A 307 -4.93 -11.45 -19.29
CA ILE A 307 -5.95 -11.19 -18.28
C ILE A 307 -5.32 -10.34 -17.18
N ARG A 308 -5.89 -9.16 -16.93
CA ARG A 308 -5.52 -8.32 -15.78
C ARG A 308 -6.64 -8.35 -14.76
N VAL A 309 -6.33 -8.86 -13.57
CA VAL A 309 -7.30 -9.02 -12.47
C VAL A 309 -7.10 -7.88 -11.49
N PHE A 310 -8.18 -7.15 -11.18
CA PHE A 310 -8.20 -6.05 -10.22
C PHE A 310 -9.00 -6.45 -8.98
N PHE A 311 -8.40 -6.24 -7.80
CA PHE A 311 -9.04 -6.51 -6.50
C PHE A 311 -9.47 -5.20 -5.83
N LYS A 312 -10.78 -4.97 -5.76
CA LYS A 312 -11.38 -3.72 -5.27
C LYS A 312 -10.99 -3.38 -3.82
N ARG A 313 -10.69 -4.37 -2.98
CA ARG A 313 -10.35 -4.14 -1.56
C ARG A 313 -8.88 -3.78 -1.33
N THR A 314 -7.98 -4.08 -2.26
CA THR A 314 -6.54 -3.87 -2.05
C THR A 314 -5.89 -2.94 -3.07
N GLY A 315 -6.56 -2.59 -4.16
CA GLY A 315 -5.98 -1.76 -5.22
C GLY A 315 -4.86 -2.46 -6.01
N GLU A 316 -4.62 -3.75 -5.78
CA GLU A 316 -3.60 -4.53 -6.47
C GLU A 316 -4.08 -5.05 -7.83
N SER A 317 -3.17 -5.12 -8.80
CA SER A 317 -3.42 -5.71 -10.12
C SER A 317 -2.40 -6.80 -10.43
N ILE A 318 -2.84 -7.90 -11.05
CA ILE A 318 -1.95 -9.01 -11.45
C ILE A 318 -2.13 -9.26 -12.95
N ASN A 319 -1.01 -9.39 -13.66
CA ASN A 319 -0.97 -9.83 -15.06
C ASN A 319 -0.86 -11.36 -15.10
N VAL A 320 -1.85 -12.03 -15.70
CA VAL A 320 -1.85 -13.49 -15.84
C VAL A 320 -1.76 -13.88 -17.32
N PRO A 321 -0.69 -14.57 -17.74
CA PRO A 321 -0.64 -15.21 -19.06
C PRO A 321 -1.56 -16.44 -19.09
N VAL A 322 -2.38 -16.57 -20.14
CA VAL A 322 -3.35 -17.69 -20.28
C VAL A 322 -2.69 -19.07 -20.44
N SER A 323 -1.37 -19.14 -20.65
CA SER A 323 -0.60 -20.40 -20.67
C SER A 323 -0.36 -21.01 -19.28
N LEU A 324 -0.68 -20.29 -18.19
CA LEU A 324 -0.67 -20.81 -16.83
C LEU A 324 -2.10 -21.16 -16.41
N THR A 325 -2.35 -22.42 -16.09
CA THR A 325 -3.63 -22.90 -15.57
C THR A 325 -3.83 -22.41 -14.13
N ILE A 326 -4.04 -21.11 -13.94
CA ILE A 326 -4.50 -20.56 -12.66
C ILE A 326 -6.00 -20.81 -12.60
N THR A 327 -6.45 -21.61 -11.64
CA THR A 327 -7.88 -21.84 -11.48
C THR A 327 -8.52 -20.64 -10.78
N ILE A 328 -9.81 -20.39 -11.03
CA ILE A 328 -10.58 -19.37 -10.29
C ILE A 328 -10.50 -19.63 -8.78
N LYS A 329 -10.38 -20.91 -8.39
CA LYS A 329 -10.16 -21.34 -7.02
C LYS A 329 -8.90 -20.68 -6.44
N ASP A 330 -7.82 -20.55 -7.22
CA ASP A 330 -6.57 -19.92 -6.82
C ASP A 330 -6.67 -18.39 -6.77
N ILE A 331 -7.36 -17.77 -7.74
CA ILE A 331 -7.61 -16.31 -7.78
C ILE A 331 -8.46 -15.86 -6.58
N ILE A 332 -9.47 -16.65 -6.22
CA ILE A 332 -10.39 -16.33 -5.12
C ILE A 332 -9.76 -16.64 -3.78
N LYS A 333 -8.95 -17.70 -3.70
CA LYS A 333 -8.14 -17.96 -2.52
C LYS A 333 -7.17 -16.82 -2.25
N TYR A 334 -6.52 -16.29 -3.28
CA TYR A 334 -5.71 -15.06 -3.23
C TYR A 334 -6.52 -13.80 -2.85
N ALA A 335 -7.73 -13.63 -3.40
CA ALA A 335 -8.60 -12.50 -3.04
C ALA A 335 -9.06 -12.53 -1.58
N CYS A 336 -9.32 -13.73 -1.04
CA CYS A 336 -9.66 -13.95 0.36
C CYS A 336 -8.46 -13.69 1.28
N GLU A 337 -7.25 -14.09 0.87
CA GLU A 337 -5.97 -13.80 1.52
C GLU A 337 -5.73 -12.30 1.72
N LYS A 338 -5.96 -11.50 0.69
CA LYS A 338 -5.68 -10.06 0.68
C LYS A 338 -6.56 -9.18 1.57
N SER A 339 -7.48 -9.78 2.35
CA SER A 339 -8.19 -9.07 3.43
C SER A 339 -7.29 -8.80 4.65
N VAL A 340 -6.06 -9.35 4.71
CA VAL A 340 -4.96 -8.97 5.61
C VAL A 340 -3.63 -9.26 4.89
N LEU A 341 -2.77 -8.26 4.72
CA LEU A 341 -1.40 -8.26 4.12
C LEU A 341 -1.24 -7.94 2.61
N LYS A 342 -0.44 -6.89 2.37
CA LYS A 342 -0.01 -6.29 1.09
C LYS A 342 1.19 -7.06 0.49
N ALA A 343 1.28 -7.18 -0.83
CA ALA A 343 2.50 -7.62 -1.52
C ALA A 343 2.55 -7.02 -2.93
N GLU A 344 3.61 -6.24 -3.20
CA GLU A 344 3.92 -5.59 -4.47
C GLU A 344 4.71 -6.53 -5.38
N ILE A 345 4.38 -6.57 -6.67
CA ILE A 345 5.26 -7.11 -7.72
C ILE A 345 5.32 -6.06 -8.82
N ASP A 346 6.50 -5.46 -8.97
CA ASP A 346 6.88 -4.55 -10.03
C ASP A 346 7.39 -5.35 -11.25
N TYR A 347 7.01 -4.95 -12.46
CA TYR A 347 7.65 -5.45 -13.69
C TYR A 347 7.60 -4.41 -14.82
N ASN A 348 8.79 -3.91 -15.17
CA ASN A 348 9.05 -3.17 -16.40
C ASN A 348 9.27 -4.10 -17.60
N ASN A 349 8.77 -3.64 -18.75
CA ASN A 349 8.70 -4.29 -20.07
C ASN A 349 9.95 -5.08 -20.51
N TYR A 350 9.75 -6.27 -21.11
CA TYR A 350 10.42 -6.71 -22.34
C TYR A 350 9.52 -7.67 -23.14
N CYS A 351 9.31 -7.34 -24.42
CA CYS A 351 8.65 -8.18 -25.41
C CYS A 351 9.69 -9.12 -26.02
N LEU A 352 9.53 -10.44 -25.88
CA LEU A 352 10.28 -11.43 -26.68
C LEU A 352 9.40 -12.66 -26.96
N SER A 353 9.21 -12.91 -28.24
CA SER A 353 8.51 -14.06 -28.81
C SER A 353 9.33 -15.34 -28.62
N SER A 354 8.75 -16.36 -28.01
CA SER A 354 9.23 -17.74 -28.09
C SER A 354 8.06 -18.66 -28.38
N VAL A 355 8.05 -19.19 -29.61
CA VAL A 355 7.10 -20.19 -30.12
C VAL A 355 7.54 -21.56 -29.59
N CYS A 356 6.70 -22.21 -28.80
CA CYS A 356 6.80 -23.65 -28.55
C CYS A 356 5.55 -24.34 -29.13
N PHE A 357 5.75 -25.16 -30.15
CA PHE A 357 4.73 -26.07 -30.66
C PHE A 357 4.51 -27.20 -29.64
N LEU A 358 3.30 -27.27 -29.06
CA LEU A 358 2.78 -28.50 -28.49
C LEU A 358 1.86 -29.13 -29.53
N GLN A 359 2.42 -30.12 -30.22
CA GLN A 359 1.70 -30.98 -31.14
C GLN A 359 0.74 -31.86 -30.32
N THR A 360 -0.56 -31.66 -30.50
CA THR A 360 -1.58 -32.54 -29.97
C THR A 360 -1.50 -33.88 -30.71
N THR A 361 -1.13 -34.96 -30.02
CA THR A 361 -1.35 -36.31 -30.53
C THR A 361 -2.48 -36.96 -29.73
N ASN A 362 -3.68 -36.89 -30.30
CA ASN A 362 -4.71 -37.90 -30.10
C ASN A 362 -5.61 -37.93 -31.33
N SER A 363 -5.15 -38.65 -32.36
CA SER A 363 -6.02 -39.36 -33.30
C SER A 363 -5.19 -40.36 -34.09
N ASN A 364 -5.25 -41.62 -33.66
CA ASN A 364 -4.83 -42.76 -34.46
C ASN A 364 -5.73 -42.86 -35.69
N LYS A 365 -5.18 -42.56 -36.86
CA LYS A 365 -5.65 -43.07 -38.16
C LYS A 365 -4.43 -43.24 -39.07
N LEU A 366 -3.83 -44.42 -39.02
CA LEU A 366 -2.84 -44.87 -39.99
C LEU A 366 -3.57 -45.70 -41.05
N ILE A 367 -3.62 -45.16 -42.27
CA ILE A 367 -3.79 -45.95 -43.48
C ILE A 367 -2.43 -46.59 -43.76
N SER A 368 -2.39 -47.91 -43.92
CA SER A 368 -1.18 -48.65 -44.25
C SER A 368 -0.86 -48.55 -45.75
N HIS A 369 0.43 -48.44 -46.06
CA HIS A 369 1.00 -49.06 -47.24
C HIS A 369 2.37 -49.63 -46.83
N ASP A 370 2.54 -50.92 -47.12
CA ASP A 370 3.73 -51.77 -46.95
C ASP A 370 4.19 -52.01 -45.49
N GLY A 371 4.24 -53.22 -44.96
CA GLY A 371 4.40 -54.52 -45.59
C GLY A 371 5.61 -55.20 -44.95
N LYS A 372 5.41 -55.84 -43.78
CA LYS A 372 6.09 -57.06 -43.25
C LYS A 372 5.93 -57.19 -41.72
N THR A 373 5.12 -58.17 -41.31
CA THR A 373 5.31 -59.19 -40.24
C THR A 373 6.24 -58.85 -39.06
N LYS A 374 5.90 -59.09 -37.78
CA LYS A 374 5.26 -60.27 -37.16
C LYS A 374 4.80 -59.93 -35.73
N PHE A 375 3.70 -60.52 -35.29
CA PHE A 375 3.18 -60.51 -33.91
C PHE A 375 3.98 -61.42 -32.97
N VAL A 376 4.16 -61.00 -31.71
CA VAL A 376 4.15 -61.88 -30.52
C VAL A 376 3.41 -61.16 -29.38
N GLU A 377 2.43 -61.85 -28.81
CA GLU A 377 1.59 -61.46 -27.68
C GLU A 377 2.32 -61.52 -26.33
N GLY A 378 1.78 -60.78 -25.36
CA GLY A 378 1.75 -61.18 -23.96
C GLY A 378 2.68 -60.39 -23.04
N SER A 379 2.08 -59.59 -22.15
CA SER A 379 1.94 -59.93 -20.72
C SER A 379 1.64 -58.67 -19.91
N GLU A 380 0.58 -58.77 -19.10
CA GLU A 380 0.34 -57.92 -17.92
C GLU A 380 1.58 -57.88 -17.02
N PHE A 381 1.85 -56.74 -16.36
CA PHE A 381 2.14 -56.73 -14.92
C PHE A 381 2.05 -55.30 -14.35
N VAL A 382 1.30 -55.21 -13.26
CA VAL A 382 1.31 -54.13 -12.27
C VAL A 382 2.61 -54.23 -11.46
N THR A 383 3.31 -53.12 -11.19
CA THR A 383 3.82 -52.77 -9.83
C THR A 383 4.50 -51.39 -9.77
N THR A 384 3.98 -50.57 -8.84
CA THR A 384 4.56 -49.61 -7.87
C THR A 384 5.88 -48.83 -8.12
N PRO A 385 6.00 -47.61 -7.54
CA PRO A 385 7.08 -46.66 -7.83
C PRO A 385 8.32 -46.89 -6.95
N LYS A 386 9.45 -47.27 -7.56
CA LYS A 386 10.76 -47.33 -6.87
C LYS A 386 12.00 -47.14 -7.74
N ASP A 387 11.93 -46.40 -8.85
CA ASP A 387 13.09 -46.14 -9.73
C ASP A 387 13.29 -44.64 -10.04
N LEU A 388 13.63 -43.85 -9.01
CA LEU A 388 14.10 -42.48 -9.20
C LEU A 388 15.36 -42.20 -8.36
N GLN A 389 16.41 -43.02 -8.54
CA GLN A 389 17.71 -42.73 -7.93
C GLN A 389 18.90 -43.36 -8.65
N ALA A 390 18.99 -43.25 -9.98
CA ALA A 390 20.19 -43.67 -10.71
C ALA A 390 20.31 -42.99 -12.10
N THR A 391 20.58 -41.68 -12.15
CA THR A 391 21.17 -41.04 -13.34
C THR A 391 21.97 -39.78 -12.99
N LEU A 392 22.91 -39.88 -12.04
CA LEU A 392 23.93 -38.87 -11.80
C LEU A 392 25.20 -39.54 -11.25
N SER A 393 25.98 -40.19 -12.12
CA SER A 393 27.45 -40.26 -12.04
C SER A 393 28.01 -41.10 -13.19
N THR A 394 29.22 -40.73 -13.62
CA THR A 394 30.16 -41.43 -14.52
C THR A 394 30.15 -41.01 -15.99
N LEU A 395 31.02 -40.05 -16.35
CA LEU A 395 32.23 -40.33 -17.16
C LEU A 395 33.08 -39.06 -17.36
N CYS A 396 34.27 -39.06 -16.74
CA CYS A 396 35.40 -38.17 -17.04
C CYS A 396 36.55 -39.00 -17.63
N HIS A 397 37.40 -38.33 -18.43
CA HIS A 397 38.75 -38.64 -18.96
C HIS A 397 38.79 -38.93 -20.48
N GLY A 398 39.61 -38.25 -21.31
CA GLY A 398 40.59 -37.20 -21.01
C GLY A 398 41.40 -36.68 -22.22
N LEU A 399 42.25 -35.69 -21.89
CA LEU A 399 43.50 -35.20 -22.50
C LEU A 399 43.52 -34.36 -23.79
N GLY A 400 44.13 -33.16 -23.68
CA GLY A 400 44.69 -32.39 -24.79
C GLY A 400 44.83 -30.88 -24.53
N THR A 401 45.97 -30.45 -23.96
CA THR A 401 46.38 -29.06 -23.69
C THR A 401 46.62 -28.21 -24.95
N LEU A 402 46.19 -26.94 -24.96
CA LEU A 402 47.00 -25.74 -25.29
C LEU A 402 46.21 -24.43 -25.13
N SER A 403 46.90 -23.42 -24.59
CA SER A 403 46.45 -22.09 -24.16
C SER A 403 46.24 -21.08 -25.29
N LEU A 404 45.32 -20.11 -25.10
CA LEU A 404 45.51 -18.64 -25.16
C LEU A 404 44.17 -17.91 -24.84
N PRO A 405 44.19 -16.63 -24.39
CA PRO A 405 43.10 -16.03 -23.63
C PRO A 405 42.02 -15.47 -24.55
N VAL A 406 40.76 -15.80 -24.28
CA VAL A 406 39.59 -15.15 -24.90
C VAL A 406 38.86 -14.35 -23.83
N GLN A 407 38.65 -13.09 -24.16
CA GLN A 407 38.02 -12.05 -23.38
C GLN A 407 36.64 -12.48 -22.84
N HIS A 408 36.36 -12.05 -21.61
CA HIS A 408 35.04 -12.12 -20.98
C HIS A 408 33.96 -11.53 -21.90
N VAL A 409 33.13 -12.41 -22.47
CA VAL A 409 31.78 -12.06 -22.93
C VAL A 409 30.84 -12.44 -21.79
N SER A 410 30.22 -11.45 -21.16
CA SER A 410 29.23 -11.68 -20.11
C SER A 410 28.00 -12.37 -20.71
N ASN A 411 27.65 -13.50 -20.10
CA ASN A 411 26.63 -14.41 -20.59
C ASN A 411 25.24 -13.84 -20.27
N LYS A 412 24.48 -13.42 -21.29
CA LYS A 412 23.08 -12.96 -21.13
C LYS A 412 22.11 -14.04 -20.63
N ASN A 413 22.56 -15.30 -20.53
CA ASN A 413 21.74 -16.43 -20.08
C ASN A 413 21.53 -16.48 -18.57
N ASP A 414 22.41 -15.88 -17.76
CA ASP A 414 22.29 -15.96 -16.29
C ASP A 414 21.09 -15.15 -15.75
N LYS A 415 20.68 -14.10 -16.48
CA LYS A 415 19.55 -13.23 -16.09
C LYS A 415 18.19 -13.90 -16.32
N PHE A 416 18.11 -14.88 -17.22
CA PHE A 416 16.85 -15.59 -17.52
C PHE A 416 16.58 -16.71 -16.51
N THR A 417 17.65 -17.35 -16.01
CA THR A 417 17.56 -18.42 -15.01
C THR A 417 17.12 -17.86 -13.65
N SER A 418 17.66 -16.70 -13.23
CA SER A 418 17.28 -16.09 -11.94
C SER A 418 15.80 -15.68 -11.91
N GLN A 419 15.27 -15.09 -13.00
CA GLN A 419 13.87 -14.67 -13.07
C GLN A 419 12.88 -15.84 -13.01
N LYS A 420 13.26 -17.00 -13.58
CA LYS A 420 12.43 -18.21 -13.54
C LYS A 420 12.42 -18.81 -12.13
N GLU A 421 13.56 -18.77 -11.44
CA GLU A 421 13.67 -19.19 -10.04
C GLU A 421 12.88 -18.27 -9.12
N ASP A 422 12.94 -16.96 -9.30
CA ASP A 422 12.16 -15.98 -8.53
C ASP A 422 10.65 -16.20 -8.70
N LEU A 423 10.19 -16.44 -9.94
CA LEU A 423 8.78 -16.69 -10.21
C LEU A 423 8.31 -18.03 -9.60
N ALA A 424 9.14 -19.07 -9.68
CA ALA A 424 8.85 -20.37 -9.08
C ALA A 424 8.81 -20.28 -7.55
N ASN A 425 9.73 -19.52 -6.94
CA ASN A 425 9.77 -19.27 -5.51
C ASN A 425 8.54 -18.48 -5.04
N ASN A 426 8.14 -17.43 -5.77
CA ASN A 426 6.94 -16.66 -5.47
C ASN A 426 5.68 -17.51 -5.57
N TYR A 427 5.59 -18.38 -6.60
CA TYR A 427 4.48 -19.32 -6.73
C TYR A 427 4.46 -20.32 -5.57
N GLN A 428 5.60 -20.87 -5.18
CA GLN A 428 5.69 -21.82 -4.07
C GLN A 428 5.33 -21.17 -2.73
N GLN A 429 5.80 -19.94 -2.48
CA GLN A 429 5.42 -19.17 -1.28
C GLN A 429 3.92 -18.91 -1.25
N LEU A 430 3.33 -18.56 -2.39
CA LEU A 430 1.89 -18.39 -2.51
C LEU A 430 1.15 -19.69 -2.19
N GLN A 431 1.57 -20.83 -2.77
CA GLN A 431 0.99 -22.15 -2.49
C GLN A 431 1.09 -22.55 -1.01
N ASN A 432 2.19 -22.20 -0.34
CA ASN A 432 2.36 -22.48 1.09
C ASN A 432 1.42 -21.63 1.96
N LYS A 433 1.28 -20.33 1.69
CA LYS A 433 0.31 -19.44 2.38
C LYS A 433 -1.13 -19.91 2.17
N ILE A 434 -1.44 -20.28 0.94
CA ILE A 434 -2.67 -20.95 0.50
C ILE A 434 -2.95 -22.18 1.38
N HIS A 435 -1.93 -23.01 1.65
CA HIS A 435 -2.08 -24.20 2.46
C HIS A 435 -2.32 -23.88 3.95
N GLU A 436 -1.54 -22.96 4.53
CA GLU A 436 -1.68 -22.53 5.93
C GLU A 436 -3.06 -21.97 6.24
N ILE A 437 -3.61 -21.14 5.34
CA ILE A 437 -4.96 -20.58 5.50
C ILE A 437 -6.01 -21.67 5.36
N SER A 438 -5.81 -22.63 4.45
CA SER A 438 -6.69 -23.80 4.37
C SER A 438 -6.74 -24.55 5.70
N ILE A 439 -5.60 -24.67 6.39
CA ILE A 439 -5.52 -25.28 7.73
C ILE A 439 -6.24 -24.39 8.75
N ALA A 440 -6.03 -23.08 8.75
CA ALA A 440 -6.68 -22.15 9.67
C ALA A 440 -8.22 -22.18 9.54
N LEU A 441 -8.73 -22.13 8.30
CA LEU A 441 -10.15 -22.30 7.98
C LEU A 441 -10.69 -23.67 8.41
N THR A 442 -9.82 -24.69 8.46
CA THR A 442 -10.19 -26.02 8.94
C THR A 442 -10.33 -26.06 10.47
N ARG A 443 -9.60 -25.21 11.21
CA ARG A 443 -9.56 -25.25 12.68
C ARG A 443 -10.56 -24.33 13.37
N ASP A 444 -10.94 -23.21 12.76
CA ASP A 444 -11.87 -22.24 13.36
C ASP A 444 -13.27 -22.30 12.71
N PRO A 445 -14.28 -22.91 13.37
CA PRO A 445 -15.62 -23.02 12.82
C PRO A 445 -16.37 -21.67 12.76
N ILE A 446 -16.04 -20.71 13.63
CA ILE A 446 -16.69 -19.39 13.64
C ILE A 446 -16.18 -18.56 12.47
N LEU A 447 -14.86 -18.50 12.27
CA LEU A 447 -14.25 -17.82 11.13
C LEU A 447 -14.75 -18.43 9.81
N ARG A 448 -14.82 -19.77 9.74
CA ARG A 448 -15.33 -20.48 8.56
C ARG A 448 -16.79 -20.13 8.28
N ARG A 449 -17.65 -20.09 9.30
CA ARG A 449 -19.05 -19.71 9.14
C ARG A 449 -19.19 -18.28 8.65
N ASN A 450 -18.44 -17.35 9.23
CA ASN A 450 -18.44 -15.94 8.82
C ASN A 450 -17.99 -15.75 7.36
N ILE A 451 -16.97 -16.51 6.93
CA ILE A 451 -16.49 -16.50 5.54
C ILE A 451 -17.54 -17.16 4.63
N SER A 452 -18.07 -18.32 5.00
CA SER A 452 -19.13 -18.99 4.23
C SER A 452 -20.35 -18.09 4.00
N GLU A 453 -20.82 -17.41 5.05
CA GLU A 453 -21.94 -16.48 4.95
C GLU A 453 -21.60 -15.29 4.04
N LYS A 454 -20.40 -14.70 4.18
CA LYS A 454 -19.93 -13.57 3.35
C LYS A 454 -19.62 -13.92 1.90
N PHE A 455 -19.23 -15.16 1.61
CA PHE A 455 -18.78 -15.60 0.28
C PHE A 455 -19.74 -16.62 -0.36
N SER A 456 -20.94 -16.75 0.18
CA SER A 456 -22.00 -17.57 -0.41
C SER A 456 -22.37 -17.10 -1.83
N GLU A 457 -22.25 -15.79 -2.10
CA GLU A 457 -22.41 -15.18 -3.41
C GLU A 457 -21.22 -14.27 -3.72
N ILE A 458 -20.52 -14.55 -4.82
CA ILE A 458 -19.33 -13.81 -5.24
C ILE A 458 -19.63 -13.13 -6.57
N ASN A 459 -19.62 -11.80 -6.59
CA ASN A 459 -19.87 -11.02 -7.80
C ASN A 459 -18.55 -10.63 -8.49
N ILE A 460 -18.42 -11.03 -9.75
CA ILE A 460 -17.25 -10.77 -10.60
C ILE A 460 -17.73 -10.00 -11.82
N ILE A 461 -17.15 -8.82 -12.06
CA ILE A 461 -17.43 -8.06 -13.28
C ILE A 461 -16.43 -8.42 -14.35
N VAL A 462 -16.89 -8.69 -15.57
CA VAL A 462 -16.02 -8.89 -16.73
C VAL A 462 -16.29 -7.75 -17.71
N CYS A 463 -15.33 -6.84 -17.83
CA CYS A 463 -15.44 -5.64 -18.66
C CYS A 463 -14.26 -5.54 -19.63
N GLY A 464 -14.36 -4.65 -20.61
CA GLY A 464 -13.41 -4.58 -21.72
C GLY A 464 -14.06 -4.09 -23.00
N ALA A 465 -13.24 -3.66 -23.96
CA ALA A 465 -13.70 -3.15 -25.25
C ALA A 465 -14.54 -4.22 -26.01
N PRO A 466 -15.27 -3.84 -27.07
CA PRO A 466 -15.88 -4.83 -27.95
C PRO A 466 -14.85 -5.85 -28.46
N ARG A 467 -15.26 -7.11 -28.62
CA ARG A 467 -14.46 -8.19 -29.25
C ARG A 467 -13.21 -8.69 -28.51
N VAL A 468 -12.91 -8.20 -27.31
CA VAL A 468 -11.76 -8.66 -26.49
C VAL A 468 -11.93 -10.05 -25.84
N GLY A 469 -12.98 -10.79 -26.17
CA GLY A 469 -13.18 -12.16 -25.68
C GLY A 469 -13.82 -12.30 -24.29
N LYS A 470 -14.52 -11.29 -23.75
CA LYS A 470 -15.17 -11.32 -22.41
C LYS A 470 -16.06 -12.55 -22.18
N SER A 471 -17.07 -12.75 -23.03
CA SER A 471 -18.01 -13.87 -22.91
C SER A 471 -17.32 -15.23 -23.15
N THR A 472 -16.29 -15.25 -24.00
CA THR A 472 -15.43 -16.44 -24.20
C THR A 472 -14.65 -16.78 -22.93
N LEU A 473 -14.11 -15.76 -22.26
CA LEU A 473 -13.41 -15.92 -20.99
C LEU A 473 -14.35 -16.47 -19.91
N ILE A 474 -15.58 -15.95 -19.80
CA ILE A 474 -16.58 -16.48 -18.86
C ILE A 474 -16.84 -17.97 -19.11
N ASN A 475 -17.01 -18.37 -20.37
CA ASN A 475 -17.21 -19.77 -20.72
C ASN A 475 -16.01 -20.66 -20.39
N ALA A 476 -14.79 -20.15 -20.61
CA ALA A 476 -13.57 -20.86 -20.27
C ALA A 476 -13.41 -21.03 -18.76
N ILE A 477 -13.61 -19.94 -18.01
CA ILE A 477 -13.66 -19.89 -16.54
C ILE A 477 -14.68 -20.91 -15.99
N CYS A 478 -15.89 -20.91 -16.54
CA CYS A 478 -16.96 -21.79 -16.07
C CYS A 478 -16.87 -23.23 -16.60
N GLN A 479 -15.96 -23.50 -17.55
CA GLN A 479 -15.88 -24.75 -18.31
C GLN A 479 -17.23 -25.20 -18.90
N GLN A 480 -18.10 -24.23 -19.19
CA GLN A 480 -19.48 -24.43 -19.65
C GLN A 480 -19.85 -23.30 -20.60
N LYS A 481 -20.69 -23.59 -21.60
CA LYS A 481 -21.17 -22.59 -22.56
C LYS A 481 -22.35 -21.80 -21.97
N LEU A 482 -22.06 -20.92 -21.01
CA LEU A 482 -23.05 -20.07 -20.34
C LEU A 482 -23.32 -18.78 -21.11
N ALA A 483 -22.26 -18.09 -21.53
CA ALA A 483 -22.33 -16.82 -22.21
C ALA A 483 -22.40 -16.99 -23.74
N LYS A 484 -23.21 -16.17 -24.39
CA LYS A 484 -23.33 -16.16 -25.85
C LYS A 484 -22.04 -15.64 -26.47
N THR A 485 -21.47 -16.40 -27.39
CA THR A 485 -20.30 -16.00 -28.19
C THR A 485 -20.64 -16.12 -29.67
N SER A 486 -20.04 -15.26 -30.50
CA SER A 486 -20.08 -15.34 -31.96
C SER A 486 -18.66 -15.26 -32.50
N PRO A 487 -18.33 -16.02 -33.56
CA PRO A 487 -17.07 -15.85 -34.28
C PRO A 487 -17.02 -14.56 -35.11
N GLY A 488 -18.15 -13.84 -35.29
CA GLY A 488 -18.24 -12.64 -36.12
C GLY A 488 -17.84 -11.33 -35.42
N LEU A 489 -17.73 -10.26 -36.22
CA LEU A 489 -17.41 -8.91 -35.76
C LEU A 489 -18.56 -8.22 -35.01
N ASN A 490 -19.78 -8.77 -35.04
CA ASN A 490 -20.92 -8.14 -34.38
C ASN A 490 -20.84 -8.33 -32.86
N SER A 491 -21.08 -7.25 -32.10
CA SER A 491 -21.18 -7.34 -30.65
C SER A 491 -22.29 -8.31 -30.26
N CYS A 492 -21.95 -9.29 -29.41
CA CYS A 492 -22.90 -10.29 -28.93
C CYS A 492 -23.64 -9.84 -27.67
N THR A 493 -22.99 -8.99 -26.87
CA THR A 493 -23.48 -8.53 -25.57
C THR A 493 -23.91 -7.08 -25.72
N ASN A 494 -25.20 -6.86 -25.93
CA ASN A 494 -25.80 -5.52 -26.03
C ASN A 494 -26.35 -5.02 -24.69
N MET A 495 -26.55 -5.92 -23.73
CA MET A 495 -27.03 -5.63 -22.39
C MET A 495 -26.20 -6.39 -21.36
N ILE A 496 -26.05 -5.80 -20.17
CA ILE A 496 -25.37 -6.45 -19.05
C ILE A 496 -26.12 -7.74 -18.71
N SER A 497 -25.40 -8.86 -18.75
CA SER A 497 -25.95 -10.19 -18.48
C SER A 497 -25.22 -10.81 -17.29
N CYS A 498 -25.95 -11.52 -16.44
CA CYS A 498 -25.36 -12.25 -15.31
C CYS A 498 -25.39 -13.74 -15.60
N TYR A 499 -24.24 -14.39 -15.47
CA TYR A 499 -24.10 -15.83 -15.58
C TYR A 499 -23.73 -16.42 -14.23
N TYR A 500 -24.39 -17.51 -13.87
CA TYR A 500 -24.27 -18.11 -12.55
C TYR A 500 -23.52 -19.43 -12.65
N LEU A 501 -22.46 -19.58 -11.85
CA LEU A 501 -21.80 -20.87 -11.63
C LEU A 501 -21.99 -21.25 -10.16
N LYS A 502 -22.82 -22.25 -9.92
CA LYS A 502 -23.04 -22.82 -8.58
C LYS A 502 -22.12 -24.00 -8.38
N GLY A 503 -21.57 -24.12 -7.17
CA GLY A 503 -20.80 -25.27 -6.77
C GLY A 503 -20.90 -25.51 -5.28
N ASN A 504 -20.28 -26.60 -4.85
CA ASN A 504 -20.08 -26.86 -3.44
C ASN A 504 -18.63 -27.28 -3.19
N VAL A 505 -18.14 -27.00 -1.99
CA VAL A 505 -16.83 -27.42 -1.52
C VAL A 505 -16.99 -28.04 -0.14
N LYS A 506 -16.41 -29.23 0.04
CA LYS A 506 -16.33 -29.86 1.36
C LYS A 506 -15.10 -29.33 2.09
N ILE A 507 -15.31 -28.79 3.29
CA ILE A 507 -14.24 -28.32 4.19
C ILE A 507 -14.44 -29.03 5.53
N GLY A 508 -13.62 -30.04 5.82
CA GLY A 508 -13.89 -30.98 6.90
C GLY A 508 -15.22 -31.71 6.66
N ASP A 509 -16.09 -31.73 7.66
CA ASP A 509 -17.40 -32.38 7.59
C ASP A 509 -18.53 -31.48 7.03
N GLU A 510 -18.23 -30.21 6.75
CA GLU A 510 -19.20 -29.25 6.26
C GLU A 510 -19.15 -29.13 4.74
N THR A 511 -20.32 -29.00 4.12
CA THR A 511 -20.44 -28.70 2.69
C THR A 511 -20.85 -27.24 2.53
N ILE A 512 -19.96 -26.42 2.00
CA ILE A 512 -20.22 -25.00 1.71
C ILE A 512 -20.69 -24.88 0.27
N ASN A 513 -21.88 -24.33 0.08
CA ASN A 513 -22.38 -23.98 -1.25
C ASN A 513 -21.91 -22.58 -1.61
N TYR A 514 -21.43 -22.39 -2.84
CA TYR A 514 -21.02 -21.09 -3.35
C TYR A 514 -21.67 -20.82 -4.72
N GLN A 515 -21.83 -19.55 -5.04
CA GLN A 515 -22.31 -19.08 -6.33
C GLN A 515 -21.42 -17.95 -6.85
N TYR A 516 -20.83 -18.14 -8.03
CA TYR A 516 -20.18 -17.07 -8.78
C TYR A 516 -21.18 -16.40 -9.71
N ASN A 517 -21.27 -15.08 -9.62
CA ASN A 517 -22.09 -14.22 -10.46
C ASN A 517 -21.15 -13.46 -11.41
N PHE A 518 -21.04 -13.91 -12.66
CA PHE A 518 -20.26 -13.24 -13.69
C PHE A 518 -21.12 -12.21 -14.42
N TRP A 519 -20.84 -10.94 -14.17
CA TRP A 519 -21.47 -9.79 -14.82
C TRP A 519 -20.73 -9.45 -16.12
N ASP A 520 -21.21 -9.98 -17.23
CA ASP A 520 -20.69 -9.69 -18.57
C ASP A 520 -21.23 -8.35 -19.06
N THR A 521 -20.34 -7.38 -19.27
CA THR A 521 -20.74 -6.05 -19.75
C THR A 521 -20.77 -5.98 -21.28
N PRO A 522 -21.58 -5.09 -21.85
CA PRO A 522 -21.36 -4.65 -23.22
C PRO A 522 -19.91 -4.19 -23.44
N GLY A 523 -19.47 -4.22 -24.70
CA GLY A 523 -18.19 -3.62 -25.07
C GLY A 523 -18.19 -2.12 -24.76
N LEU A 524 -17.22 -1.68 -23.97
CA LEU A 524 -17.03 -0.27 -23.67
C LEU A 524 -16.14 0.36 -24.74
N GLU A 525 -16.73 1.16 -25.62
CA GLU A 525 -15.99 1.89 -26.66
C GLU A 525 -15.31 3.12 -26.07
N ASN A 526 -16.02 3.84 -25.19
CA ASN A 526 -15.48 4.96 -24.44
C ASN A 526 -15.15 4.53 -23.01
N TRP A 527 -13.89 4.78 -22.63
CA TRP A 527 -13.36 4.50 -21.30
C TRP A 527 -13.32 5.75 -20.42
N ASP A 528 -14.19 6.72 -20.69
CA ASP A 528 -14.37 7.85 -19.79
C ASP A 528 -15.11 7.42 -18.51
N GLN A 529 -14.87 8.18 -17.46
CA GLN A 529 -15.36 7.88 -16.12
C GLN A 529 -16.90 7.84 -16.06
N GLU A 530 -17.58 8.68 -16.83
CA GLU A 530 -19.04 8.78 -16.80
C GLU A 530 -19.69 7.58 -17.47
N ALA A 531 -19.20 7.17 -18.65
CA ALA A 531 -19.72 6.04 -19.41
C ALA A 531 -19.60 4.73 -18.63
N ILE A 532 -18.46 4.51 -17.99
CA ILE A 532 -18.23 3.31 -17.19
C ILE A 532 -19.03 3.37 -15.87
N ARG A 533 -19.10 4.52 -15.17
CA ARG A 533 -19.98 4.67 -13.98
C ARG A 533 -21.43 4.38 -14.32
N LYS A 534 -21.93 4.92 -15.44
CA LYS A 534 -23.28 4.68 -15.94
C LYS A 534 -23.51 3.20 -16.23
N SER A 535 -22.54 2.53 -16.84
CA SER A 535 -22.60 1.09 -17.12
C SER A 535 -22.61 0.25 -15.84
N LEU A 536 -21.76 0.57 -14.87
CA LEU A 536 -21.63 -0.18 -13.61
C LEU A 536 -22.74 0.13 -12.60
N LYS A 537 -23.42 1.28 -12.72
CA LYS A 537 -24.54 1.67 -11.85
C LYS A 537 -25.63 0.61 -11.83
N HIS A 538 -25.93 0.00 -12.98
CA HIS A 538 -26.92 -1.07 -13.09
C HIS A 538 -26.51 -2.36 -12.37
N ILE A 539 -25.22 -2.61 -12.18
CA ILE A 539 -24.71 -3.76 -11.41
C ILE A 539 -24.77 -3.42 -9.93
N LYS A 540 -24.26 -2.24 -9.53
CA LYS A 540 -24.21 -1.77 -8.13
C LYS A 540 -25.59 -1.57 -7.50
N GLN A 541 -26.63 -1.29 -8.29
CA GLN A 541 -28.00 -1.12 -7.81
C GLN A 541 -28.71 -2.45 -7.54
N LYS A 542 -28.12 -3.59 -7.89
CA LYS A 542 -28.74 -4.89 -7.63
C LYS A 542 -28.56 -5.28 -6.17
N PRO A 543 -29.60 -5.81 -5.50
CA PRO A 543 -29.47 -6.29 -4.12
C PRO A 543 -28.34 -7.31 -4.03
N LYS A 544 -27.49 -7.19 -3.00
CA LYS A 544 -26.37 -8.10 -2.73
C LYS A 544 -25.27 -8.15 -3.81
N SER A 545 -25.14 -7.11 -4.63
CA SER A 545 -24.05 -6.99 -5.62
C SER A 545 -22.74 -6.51 -5.00
N ASP A 546 -22.27 -7.14 -3.92
CA ASP A 546 -20.93 -6.86 -3.41
C ASP A 546 -19.91 -7.42 -4.39
N ILE A 547 -19.42 -6.53 -5.27
CA ILE A 547 -18.41 -6.82 -6.29
C ILE A 547 -17.08 -7.03 -5.59
N ILE A 548 -16.56 -8.24 -5.67
CA ILE A 548 -15.28 -8.64 -5.06
C ILE A 548 -14.14 -8.46 -6.06
N CYS A 549 -14.41 -8.70 -7.33
CA CYS A 549 -13.39 -8.70 -8.38
C CYS A 549 -13.92 -8.08 -9.67
N MET A 550 -13.03 -7.38 -10.37
CA MET A 550 -13.25 -6.95 -11.75
C MET A 550 -12.12 -7.48 -12.64
N ILE A 551 -12.51 -8.10 -13.74
CA ILE A 551 -11.61 -8.62 -14.76
C ILE A 551 -11.71 -7.69 -15.96
N TYR A 552 -10.62 -6.99 -16.25
CA TYR A 552 -10.49 -6.17 -17.45
C TYR A 552 -9.87 -7.00 -18.58
N CYS A 553 -10.60 -7.13 -19.68
CA CYS A 553 -10.17 -7.86 -20.86
C CYS A 553 -9.67 -6.87 -21.93
N ALA A 554 -8.44 -7.09 -22.41
CA ALA A 554 -7.86 -6.38 -23.54
C ALA A 554 -7.50 -7.35 -24.66
N SER A 555 -7.53 -6.84 -25.89
CA SER A 555 -6.96 -7.56 -27.03
C SER A 555 -5.45 -7.73 -26.87
N PRO A 556 -4.86 -8.82 -27.38
CA PRO A 556 -3.41 -8.97 -27.41
C PRO A 556 -2.76 -7.76 -28.09
N GLY A 557 -1.66 -7.25 -27.52
CA GLY A 557 -0.96 -6.07 -28.02
C GLY A 557 -1.62 -4.73 -27.70
N SER A 558 -2.79 -4.72 -27.06
CA SER A 558 -3.39 -3.51 -26.50
C SER A 558 -3.01 -3.39 -25.02
N PHE A 559 -2.60 -2.19 -24.60
CA PHE A 559 -2.31 -1.91 -23.20
C PHE A 559 -3.54 -1.33 -22.50
N ALA A 560 -3.85 -1.84 -21.31
CA ALA A 560 -4.77 -1.16 -20.42
C ALA A 560 -4.16 0.19 -20.02
N LYS A 561 -4.83 1.30 -20.31
CA LYS A 561 -4.44 2.59 -19.76
C LYS A 561 -4.87 2.60 -18.29
N LEU A 562 -3.92 2.35 -17.39
CA LEU A 562 -4.16 2.27 -15.94
C LEU A 562 -4.98 3.46 -15.38
N PRO A 563 -4.75 4.72 -15.79
CA PRO A 563 -5.56 5.85 -15.35
C PRO A 563 -7.07 5.73 -15.65
N GLN A 564 -7.44 4.93 -16.66
CA GLN A 564 -8.85 4.68 -16.99
C GLN A 564 -9.52 3.70 -16.02
N VAL A 565 -8.73 3.02 -15.20
CA VAL A 565 -9.17 1.97 -14.27
C VAL A 565 -9.11 2.44 -12.81
N ASP A 566 -8.27 3.43 -12.49
CA ASP A 566 -7.95 3.87 -11.11
C ASP A 566 -9.15 4.34 -10.28
N TRP A 567 -10.22 4.77 -10.92
CA TRP A 567 -11.40 5.31 -10.24
C TRP A 567 -12.51 4.27 -10.01
N MET A 568 -12.38 3.05 -10.56
CA MET A 568 -13.38 1.96 -10.44
C MET A 568 -13.26 1.22 -9.12
#